data_AF-A0A225NN76-F1
#
_entry.id   AF-A0A225NN76-F1
#
_cell.length_a   1.000
_cell.length_b   1.000
_cell.length_c   1.000
_cell.angle_alpha   90.00
_cell.angle_beta   90.00
_cell.angle_gamma   90.00
#
_symmetry.space_group_name_H-M   'P 1'
#
loop_
_entity.id
_entity.type
_entity.pdbx_description
1 polymer ?
#
loop_
_entity_poly.entity_id
_entity_poly.type
_entity_poly.pdbx_seq_one_letter_code
_entity_poly.pdbx_strand_id
1 'polypeptide(L)'
;MTFKTTVKAGALAAALAIGGTAAMAESADYSDAKLDAFVTAALDVSQMNAELQRDLQAAETPEEQQQIATEAQAEAKSRIEAADGITVEEYAAIGQELQTDQELAARVSAMVEDRVEQQ
;
A
#
# COMPACT_ATOMS: atom_id res chain seq x y z
N MET A 1 16.08 -19.81 -61.01
CA MET A 1 14.94 -19.89 -60.08
C MET A 1 15.48 -20.15 -58.68
N THR A 2 15.10 -19.28 -57.72
CA THR A 2 14.73 -19.53 -56.30
C THR A 2 15.13 -20.89 -55.68
N PHE A 3 15.58 -21.01 -54.42
CA PHE A 3 14.83 -20.69 -53.20
C PHE A 3 15.75 -20.45 -51.98
N LYS A 4 15.37 -19.47 -51.14
CA LYS A 4 15.90 -19.25 -49.78
C LYS A 4 15.30 -20.28 -48.81
N THR A 5 16.12 -20.86 -47.94
CA THR A 5 15.69 -21.81 -46.90
C THR A 5 15.77 -21.17 -45.52
N THR A 6 14.62 -20.79 -44.95
CA THR A 6 14.49 -20.50 -43.52
C THR A 6 13.12 -20.94 -43.05
N VAL A 7 13.00 -22.14 -42.48
CA VAL A 7 11.93 -22.47 -41.52
C VAL A 7 12.44 -23.55 -40.57
N LYS A 8 12.57 -23.21 -39.29
CA LYS A 8 12.06 -24.06 -38.21
C LYS A 8 11.36 -23.17 -37.20
N ALA A 9 10.06 -23.04 -37.41
CA ALA A 9 9.13 -22.66 -36.36
C ALA A 9 9.22 -23.72 -35.25
N GLY A 10 9.61 -23.28 -34.05
CA GLY A 10 9.43 -24.02 -32.82
C GLY A 10 8.26 -23.41 -32.07
N ALA A 11 7.06 -23.96 -32.28
CA ALA A 11 5.97 -23.80 -31.34
C ALA A 11 6.09 -24.91 -30.28
N LEU A 12 5.90 -24.57 -29.00
CA LEU A 12 5.10 -25.28 -27.98
C LEU A 12 5.48 -24.80 -26.56
N ALA A 13 4.62 -23.99 -25.95
CA ALA A 13 4.19 -24.17 -24.55
C ALA A 13 2.96 -23.31 -24.31
N ALA A 14 1.81 -23.98 -24.19
CA ALA A 14 0.57 -23.39 -23.71
C ALA A 14 0.72 -22.99 -22.24
N ALA A 15 0.38 -21.74 -21.91
CA ALA A 15 0.11 -21.32 -20.54
C ALA A 15 -1.25 -20.59 -20.53
N LEU A 16 -2.26 -21.39 -20.20
CA LEU A 16 -3.51 -21.04 -19.52
C LEU A 16 -3.94 -19.57 -19.54
N ALA A 17 -4.99 -19.33 -20.31
CA ALA A 17 -5.98 -18.31 -20.00
C ALA A 17 -6.55 -18.57 -18.59
N ILE A 18 -6.11 -17.79 -17.61
CA ILE A 18 -6.91 -17.47 -16.43
C ILE A 18 -7.10 -15.96 -16.52
N GLY A 19 -8.35 -15.55 -16.71
CA GLY A 19 -8.75 -14.16 -16.64
C GLY A 19 -8.37 -13.59 -15.28
N GLY A 20 -7.27 -12.86 -15.23
CA GLY A 20 -7.20 -11.68 -14.39
C GLY A 20 -7.51 -10.53 -15.31
N THR A 21 -8.68 -9.91 -15.16
CA THR A 21 -8.77 -8.48 -15.41
C THR A 21 -7.60 -7.85 -14.68
N ALA A 22 -6.52 -7.53 -15.40
CA ALA A 22 -5.76 -6.35 -15.08
C ALA A 22 -6.80 -5.24 -15.24
N ALA A 23 -7.51 -4.96 -14.14
CA ALA A 23 -8.06 -3.64 -13.95
C ALA A 23 -6.86 -2.75 -14.23
N MET A 24 -6.87 -2.10 -15.39
CA MET A 24 -6.13 -0.87 -15.53
C MET A 24 -6.53 -0.08 -14.30
N ALA A 25 -5.59 0.07 -13.37
CA ALA A 25 -5.69 1.09 -12.36
C ALA A 25 -5.85 2.36 -13.16
N GLU A 26 -7.12 2.75 -13.35
CA GLU A 26 -7.50 4.09 -13.71
C GLU A 26 -6.90 4.88 -12.56
N SER A 27 -5.72 5.47 -12.78
CA SER A 27 -4.95 6.22 -11.78
C SER A 27 -5.97 7.08 -11.06
N ALA A 28 -6.31 6.68 -9.86
CA ALA A 28 -7.45 7.25 -9.17
C ALA A 28 -6.97 8.62 -8.77
N ASP A 29 -7.47 9.66 -9.45
CA ASP A 29 -7.12 11.02 -9.09
C ASP A 29 -7.73 11.31 -7.72
N TYR A 30 -6.91 11.13 -6.69
CA TYR A 30 -7.29 11.42 -5.32
C TYR A 30 -7.23 12.93 -5.10
N SER A 31 -8.32 13.47 -4.56
CA SER A 31 -8.38 14.87 -4.17
C SER A 31 -7.36 15.17 -3.07
N ASP A 32 -6.84 16.41 -3.05
CA ASP A 32 -5.89 16.84 -2.01
C ASP A 32 -6.45 16.65 -0.60
N ALA A 33 -7.74 16.91 -0.39
CA ALA A 33 -8.39 16.68 0.91
C ALA A 33 -8.36 15.20 1.34
N LYS A 34 -8.45 14.27 0.39
CA LYS A 34 -8.39 12.83 0.68
C LYS A 34 -6.95 12.39 0.96
N LEU A 35 -5.99 12.91 0.21
CA LEU A 35 -4.57 12.68 0.48
C LEU A 35 -4.13 13.29 1.81
N ASP A 36 -4.72 14.43 2.19
CA ASP A 36 -4.48 15.06 3.49
C ASP A 36 -4.96 14.17 4.65
N ALA A 37 -6.18 13.63 4.54
CA ALA A 37 -6.72 12.66 5.49
C ALA A 37 -5.87 11.37 5.56
N PHE A 38 -5.42 10.88 4.40
CA PHE A 38 -4.50 9.75 4.32
C PHE A 38 -3.19 10.03 5.04
N VAL A 39 -2.57 11.19 4.81
CA VAL A 39 -1.31 11.59 5.46
C VAL A 39 -1.49 11.69 6.96
N THR A 40 -2.64 12.20 7.44
CA THR A 40 -2.96 12.24 8.88
C THR A 40 -2.96 10.83 9.46
N ALA A 41 -3.76 9.93 8.87
CA ALA A 41 -3.85 8.55 9.33
C ALA A 41 -2.51 7.81 9.23
N ALA A 42 -1.73 8.05 8.17
CA ALA A 42 -0.44 7.40 7.95
C ALA A 42 0.61 7.81 8.99
N LEU A 43 0.62 9.08 9.41
CA LEU A 43 1.49 9.54 10.50
C LEU A 43 1.11 8.91 11.84
N ASP A 44 -0.19 8.83 12.15
CA ASP A 44 -0.67 8.19 13.38
C ASP A 44 -0.36 6.68 13.40
N VAL A 45 -0.56 6.00 12.28
CA VAL A 45 -0.20 4.58 12.12
C VAL A 45 1.32 4.38 12.17
N SER A 46 2.12 5.31 11.65
CA SER A 46 3.59 5.28 11.75
C SER A 46 4.06 5.38 13.20
N GLN A 47 3.46 6.29 13.98
CA GLN A 47 3.75 6.41 15.41
C GLN A 47 3.38 5.13 16.17
N MET A 48 2.18 4.59 15.92
CA MET A 48 1.74 3.32 16.50
C MET A 48 2.68 2.17 16.12
N ASN A 49 3.19 2.12 14.88
CA ASN A 49 4.15 1.10 14.47
C ASN A 49 5.49 1.22 15.21
N ALA A 50 5.94 2.43 15.57
CA ALA A 50 7.13 2.61 16.37
C ALA A 50 6.93 2.12 17.81
N GLU A 51 5.74 2.31 18.38
CA GLU A 51 5.35 1.79 19.70
C GLU A 51 5.25 0.27 19.67
N LEU A 52 4.56 -0.29 18.68
CA LEU A 52 4.45 -1.73 18.44
C LEU A 52 5.81 -2.41 18.34
N GLN A 53 6.76 -1.82 17.61
CA GLN A 53 8.12 -2.37 17.50
C GLN A 53 8.83 -2.44 18.85
N ARG A 54 8.62 -1.44 19.72
CA ARG A 54 9.17 -1.43 21.08
C ARG A 54 8.56 -2.55 21.91
N ASP A 55 7.24 -2.71 21.83
CA ASP A 55 6.51 -3.70 22.63
C ASP A 55 6.84 -5.14 22.18
N LEU A 56 6.96 -5.37 20.87
CA LEU A 56 7.41 -6.66 20.33
C LEU A 56 8.85 -7.01 20.73
N GLN A 57 9.74 -6.02 20.86
CA GLN A 57 11.10 -6.24 21.36
C GLN A 57 11.14 -6.55 22.86
N ALA A 58 10.14 -6.06 23.62
CA ALA A 58 10.01 -6.32 25.04
C ALA A 58 9.30 -7.66 25.34
N ALA A 59 8.55 -8.21 24.39
CA ALA A 59 7.83 -9.47 24.53
C ALA A 59 8.80 -10.66 24.65
N GLU A 60 8.59 -11.49 25.69
CA GLU A 60 9.48 -12.61 26.01
C GLU A 60 9.03 -13.91 25.32
N THR A 61 7.75 -13.99 24.96
CA THR A 61 7.13 -15.20 24.42
C THR A 61 6.44 -14.98 23.07
N PRO A 62 6.30 -16.04 22.24
CA PRO A 62 5.52 -15.97 21.01
C PRO A 62 4.04 -15.62 21.25
N GLU A 63 3.46 -16.09 22.37
CA GLU A 63 2.09 -15.76 22.74
C GLU A 63 1.92 -14.25 22.98
N GLU A 64 2.83 -13.62 23.72
CA GLU A 64 2.80 -12.16 23.95
C GLU A 64 2.96 -11.37 22.66
N GLN A 65 3.89 -11.80 21.78
CA GLN A 65 4.05 -11.18 20.47
C GLN A 65 2.76 -11.25 19.64
N GLN A 66 2.05 -12.38 19.69
CA GLN A 66 0.77 -12.54 19.00
C GLN A 66 -0.32 -11.64 19.58
N GLN A 67 -0.39 -11.50 20.91
CA GLN A 67 -1.33 -10.60 21.57
C GLN A 67 -1.08 -9.14 21.18
N ILE A 68 0.17 -8.69 21.28
CA ILE A 68 0.61 -7.35 20.89
C ILE A 68 0.25 -7.07 19.42
N ALA A 69 0.54 -8.02 18.51
CA ALA A 69 0.19 -7.85 17.09
C ALA A 69 -1.32 -7.78 16.85
N THR A 70 -2.13 -8.52 17.61
CA THR A 70 -3.60 -8.51 17.50
C THR A 70 -4.18 -7.19 17.99
N GLU A 71 -3.68 -6.68 19.11
CA GLU A 71 -4.09 -5.39 19.67
C GLU A 71 -3.74 -4.25 18.71
N ALA A 72 -2.53 -4.26 18.16
CA ALA A 72 -2.11 -3.24 17.19
C ALA A 72 -2.92 -3.27 15.88
N GLN A 73 -3.39 -4.43 15.42
CA GLN A 73 -4.29 -4.49 14.26
C GLN A 73 -5.64 -3.81 14.54
N ALA A 74 -6.21 -4.04 15.72
CA ALA A 74 -7.45 -3.40 16.13
C ALA A 74 -7.26 -1.88 16.31
N GLU A 75 -6.14 -1.48 16.90
CA GLU A 75 -5.80 -0.08 17.11
C GLU A 75 -5.55 0.66 15.79
N ALA A 76 -4.80 0.07 14.86
CA ALA A 76 -4.56 0.64 13.54
C ALA A 76 -5.88 0.94 12.82
N LYS A 77 -6.81 -0.01 12.85
CA LYS A 77 -8.15 0.18 12.27
C LYS A 77 -8.87 1.34 12.95
N SER A 78 -8.88 1.38 14.28
CA SER A 78 -9.55 2.46 15.03
C SER A 78 -8.93 3.84 14.75
N ARG A 79 -7.61 3.93 14.59
CA ARG A 79 -6.92 5.19 14.27
C ARG A 79 -7.27 5.68 12.86
N ILE A 80 -7.34 4.77 11.88
CA ILE A 80 -7.76 5.11 10.52
C ILE A 80 -9.24 5.51 10.50
N GLU A 81 -10.12 4.83 11.22
CA GLU A 81 -11.55 5.19 11.33
C GLU A 81 -11.77 6.54 12.04
N ALA A 82 -10.84 6.96 12.89
CA ALA A 82 -10.89 8.26 13.55
C ALA A 82 -10.39 9.41 12.66
N ALA A 83 -9.71 9.12 11.54
CA ALA A 83 -9.28 10.13 10.59
C ALA A 83 -10.47 10.60 9.75
N ASP A 84 -10.87 11.86 9.94
CA ASP A 84 -11.94 12.47 9.15
C ASP A 84 -11.57 12.51 7.66
N GLY A 85 -12.51 12.12 6.80
CA GLY A 85 -12.36 12.25 5.34
C GLY A 85 -11.72 11.06 4.64
N ILE A 86 -11.45 9.95 5.34
CA ILE A 86 -10.98 8.70 4.74
C ILE A 86 -11.57 7.47 5.43
N THR A 87 -11.93 6.45 4.66
CA THR A 87 -12.30 5.13 5.18
C THR A 87 -11.10 4.18 5.24
N VAL A 88 -11.20 3.10 6.02
CA VAL A 88 -10.15 2.06 6.07
C VAL A 88 -9.87 1.44 4.70
N GLU A 89 -10.91 1.26 3.90
CA GLU A 89 -10.80 0.72 2.54
C GLU A 89 -10.07 1.70 1.61
N GLU A 90 -10.39 3.00 1.68
CA GLU A 90 -9.69 4.03 0.90
C GLU A 90 -8.24 4.21 1.34
N TYR A 91 -7.96 4.15 2.65
CA TYR A 91 -6.60 4.16 3.17
C TYR A 91 -5.78 2.99 2.61
N ALA A 92 -6.34 1.78 2.63
CA ALA A 92 -5.69 0.61 2.07
C ALA A 92 -5.48 0.77 0.55
N ALA A 93 -6.47 1.25 -0.19
CA ALA A 93 -6.38 1.47 -1.64
C ALA A 93 -5.27 2.46 -2.01
N ILE A 94 -5.23 3.63 -1.36
CA ILE A 94 -4.17 4.63 -1.55
C ILE A 94 -2.81 4.02 -1.20
N GLY A 95 -2.71 3.30 -0.07
CA GLY A 95 -1.49 2.63 0.35
C GLY A 95 -0.97 1.60 -0.66
N GLN A 96 -1.85 0.88 -1.35
CA GLN A 96 -1.47 -0.04 -2.42
C GLN A 96 -1.04 0.71 -3.68
N GLU A 97 -1.75 1.76 -4.05
CA GLU A 97 -1.46 2.54 -5.25
C GLU A 97 -0.13 3.31 -5.14
N LEU A 98 0.21 3.80 -3.95
CA LEU A 98 1.50 4.41 -3.64
C LEU A 98 2.71 3.52 -3.97
N GLN A 99 2.54 2.19 -4.00
CA GLN A 99 3.63 1.26 -4.35
C GLN A 99 3.90 1.22 -5.86
N THR A 100 2.91 1.59 -6.67
CA THR A 100 2.95 1.46 -8.13
C THR A 100 2.93 2.80 -8.85
N ASP A 101 2.33 3.82 -8.24
CA ASP A 101 2.19 5.16 -8.78
C ASP A 101 3.22 6.11 -8.14
N GLN A 102 4.27 6.40 -8.91
CA GLN A 102 5.35 7.28 -8.45
C GLN A 102 4.92 8.75 -8.33
N GLU A 103 3.94 9.20 -9.12
CA GLU A 103 3.46 10.58 -9.06
C GLU A 103 2.63 10.78 -7.80
N LEU A 104 1.76 9.83 -7.48
CA LEU A 104 1.03 9.79 -6.22
C LEU A 104 1.97 9.72 -5.03
N ALA A 105 3.01 8.88 -5.09
CA ALA A 105 4.01 8.77 -4.03
C ALA A 105 4.77 10.08 -3.79
N ALA A 106 5.13 10.79 -4.86
CA ALA A 106 5.77 12.10 -4.75
C ALA A 106 4.83 13.14 -4.11
N ARG A 107 3.55 13.16 -4.49
CA ARG A 107 2.54 14.07 -3.90
C ARG A 107 2.38 13.81 -2.41
N VAL A 108 2.14 12.56 -2.01
CA VAL A 108 1.97 12.19 -0.60
C VAL A 108 3.24 12.49 0.21
N SER A 109 4.42 12.23 -0.34
CA SER A 109 5.69 12.55 0.34
C SER A 109 5.82 14.05 0.60
N ALA A 110 5.52 14.90 -0.38
CA ALA A 110 5.56 16.35 -0.22
C ALA A 110 4.56 16.85 0.84
N MET A 111 3.36 16.25 0.92
CA MET A 111 2.37 16.57 1.95
C MET A 111 2.81 16.14 3.35
N VAL A 112 3.51 15.00 3.46
CA VAL A 112 4.12 14.56 4.73
C VAL A 112 5.22 15.54 5.15
N GLU A 113 6.10 15.94 4.23
CA GLU A 113 7.19 16.89 4.50
C GLU A 113 6.64 18.23 5.00
N ASP A 114 5.70 18.83 4.27
CA ASP A 114 5.05 20.09 4.67
C ASP A 114 4.44 19.98 6.08
N ARG A 115 3.75 18.88 6.38
CA ARG A 115 3.14 18.66 7.69
C ARG A 115 4.15 18.53 8.82
N VAL A 116 5.28 17.88 8.57
CA VAL A 116 6.35 17.74 9.57
C VAL A 116 7.03 19.07 9.84
N GLU A 117 7.21 19.93 8.82
CA GLU A 117 7.79 21.26 8.99
C GLU A 117 6.90 22.23 9.78
N GLN A 118 5.59 21.98 9.78
CA GLN A 118 4.59 22.84 10.42
C GLN A 118 4.32 22.48 11.89
N GLN A 119 4.95 21.43 12.42
CA GLN A 119 4.87 20.99 13.82
C GLN A 119 6.10 21.39 14.63
#